data_AF-A0AAE0T7M8-F1
#
_entry.id   AF-A0AAE0T7M8-F1
#
_cell.length_a   1.000
_cell.length_b   1.000
_cell.length_c   1.000
_cell.angle_alpha   90.00
_cell.angle_beta   90.00
_cell.angle_gamma   90.00
#
_symmetry.space_group_name_H-M   'P 1'
#
loop_
_entity.id
_entity.type
_entity.pdbx_description
1 polymer ?
#
loop_
_entity_poly.entity_id
_entity_poly.type
_entity_poly.pdbx_seq_one_letter_code
_entity_poly.pdbx_strand_id
1 'polypeptide(L)'
;MYRIRLEEFEGPLDLLLFFIKRDEINVYNIPISKITEEFLAYLTAMKELDLEIAAEFIYMASMLISIKAKMLLPSTEVDASEIEDYDPRTELVERLLEYKQMKEASFQMRFQEEERRHLFERRQFDTLPTVDIVERVFERNRKVKKKNDTYCEKNSCDSRRTM
;
A
#
# COMPACT_ATOMS: atom_id res chain seq x y z
N MET A 1 -30.61 4.61 -13.67
CA MET A 1 -29.41 4.08 -14.36
C MET A 1 -28.18 4.75 -13.73
N TYR A 2 -27.56 4.13 -12.72
CA TYR A 2 -26.35 4.68 -12.10
C TYR A 2 -25.11 4.12 -12.81
N ARG A 3 -24.22 5.01 -13.26
CA ARG A 3 -22.87 4.64 -13.72
C ARG A 3 -22.07 4.26 -12.47
N ILE A 4 -21.90 2.98 -12.25
CA ILE A 4 -20.82 2.48 -11.39
C ILE A 4 -19.54 2.92 -12.11
N ARG A 5 -18.90 3.99 -11.61
CA ARG A 5 -17.51 4.25 -12.00
C ARG A 5 -16.72 3.06 -11.47
N LEU A 6 -15.87 2.47 -12.31
CA LEU A 6 -14.96 1.37 -11.97
C LEU A 6 -13.89 1.84 -10.96
N GLU A 7 -14.31 2.48 -9.88
CA GLU A 7 -13.42 2.95 -8.82
C GLU A 7 -12.70 1.72 -8.28
N GLU A 8 -11.37 1.79 -8.33
CA GLU A 8 -10.39 0.74 -8.04
C GLU A 8 -10.66 0.08 -6.68
N PHE A 9 -11.51 -0.94 -6.63
CA PHE A 9 -11.70 -1.73 -5.42
C PHE A 9 -10.45 -2.59 -5.20
N GLU A 10 -9.89 -2.52 -4.00
CA GLU A 10 -8.69 -3.29 -3.63
C GLU A 10 -8.96 -4.80 -3.44
N GLY A 11 -10.21 -5.24 -3.63
CA GLY A 11 -10.59 -6.65 -3.58
C GLY A 11 -12.10 -6.86 -3.47
N PRO A 12 -12.56 -8.13 -3.42
CA PRO A 12 -13.98 -8.45 -3.39
C PRO A 12 -14.65 -8.11 -2.06
N LEU A 13 -13.92 -8.16 -0.93
CA LEU A 13 -14.47 -7.74 0.37
C LEU A 13 -14.79 -6.25 0.39
N ASP A 14 -13.98 -5.44 -0.29
CA ASP A 14 -14.21 -4.00 -0.36
C ASP A 14 -15.47 -3.67 -1.17
N LEU A 15 -15.67 -4.37 -2.28
CA LEU A 15 -16.88 -4.27 -3.07
C LEU A 15 -18.13 -4.64 -2.25
N LEU A 16 -18.04 -5.69 -1.42
CA LEU A 16 -19.13 -6.07 -0.53
C LEU A 16 -19.41 -5.00 0.55
N LEU A 17 -18.37 -4.44 1.17
CA LEU A 17 -18.54 -3.33 2.11
C LEU A 17 -19.17 -2.10 1.43
N PHE A 18 -18.84 -1.84 0.16
CA PHE A 18 -19.46 -0.78 -0.61
C PHE A 18 -20.96 -1.01 -0.80
N PHE A 19 -21.40 -2.22 -1.16
CA PHE A 19 -22.83 -2.55 -1.27
C PHE A 19 -23.56 -2.37 0.06
N ILE A 20 -22.98 -2.86 1.15
CA ILE A 20 -23.56 -2.75 2.49
C ILE A 20 -23.73 -1.27 2.88
N LYS A 21 -22.70 -0.45 2.63
CA LYS A 21 -22.73 0.99 2.95
C LYS A 21 -23.72 1.75 2.08
N ARG A 22 -23.80 1.44 0.78
CA ARG A 22 -24.70 2.10 -0.18
C ARG A 22 -26.17 1.85 0.16
N ASP A 23 -26.49 0.63 0.58
CA ASP A 23 -27.85 0.20 0.83
C ASP A 23 -28.26 0.30 2.31
N GLU A 24 -27.40 0.88 3.16
CA GLU A 24 -27.60 1.03 4.61
C GLU A 24 -27.94 -0.30 5.31
N ILE A 25 -27.32 -1.39 4.84
CA ILE A 25 -27.54 -2.73 5.36
C ILE A 25 -26.74 -2.93 6.65
N ASN A 26 -27.31 -3.64 7.61
CA ASN A 26 -26.57 -4.07 8.79
C ASN A 26 -25.65 -5.26 8.45
N VAL A 27 -24.36 -5.15 8.78
CA VAL A 27 -23.34 -6.20 8.55
C VAL A 27 -23.70 -7.54 9.22
N TYR A 28 -24.44 -7.52 10.34
CA TYR A 28 -24.90 -8.75 11.00
C TYR A 28 -26.13 -9.38 10.35
N ASN A 29 -26.90 -8.62 9.57
CA ASN A 29 -28.11 -9.11 8.91
C ASN A 29 -28.09 -8.79 7.42
N ILE A 30 -27.22 -9.49 6.71
CA ILE A 30 -27.02 -9.30 5.29
C ILE A 30 -28.08 -10.11 4.50
N PRO A 31 -28.84 -9.47 3.59
CA PRO A 31 -29.70 -10.17 2.63
C PRO A 31 -28.85 -10.80 1.53
N ILE A 32 -28.42 -12.05 1.74
CA ILE A 32 -27.51 -12.78 0.83
C ILE A 32 -28.07 -12.87 -0.59
N SER A 33 -29.39 -13.01 -0.76
CA SER A 33 -30.02 -13.06 -2.08
C SER A 33 -29.69 -11.82 -2.92
N LYS A 34 -29.91 -10.63 -2.34
CA LYS A 34 -29.70 -9.33 -2.98
C LYS A 34 -28.22 -9.08 -3.26
N ILE A 35 -27.37 -9.25 -2.25
CA ILE A 35 -25.93 -8.99 -2.39
C ILE A 35 -25.30 -9.92 -3.43
N THR A 36 -25.70 -11.18 -3.48
CA THR A 36 -25.18 -12.14 -4.48
C THR A 36 -25.56 -11.72 -5.90
N GLU A 37 -26.79 -11.26 -6.12
CA GLU A 37 -27.24 -10.79 -7.44
C GLU A 37 -26.49 -9.55 -7.89
N GLU A 38 -26.28 -8.59 -6.99
CA GLU A 38 -25.50 -7.38 -7.28
C GLU A 38 -24.02 -7.69 -7.54
N PHE A 39 -23.43 -8.60 -6.77
CA PHE A 39 -22.04 -9.02 -6.96
C PHE A 39 -21.85 -9.70 -8.32
N LEU A 40 -22.77 -10.59 -8.71
CA LEU A 40 -22.74 -11.25 -10.02
C LEU A 40 -22.99 -10.28 -11.17
N ALA A 41 -23.90 -9.31 -11.00
CA ALA A 41 -24.12 -8.25 -11.98
C ALA A 41 -22.86 -7.40 -12.19
N TYR A 42 -22.18 -7.02 -11.10
CA TYR A 42 -20.90 -6.31 -11.16
C TYR A 42 -19.83 -7.14 -11.87
N LEU A 43 -19.69 -8.42 -11.52
CA LEU A 43 -18.73 -9.31 -12.16
C LEU A 43 -18.98 -9.48 -13.66
N THR A 44 -20.23 -9.53 -14.08
CA THR A 44 -20.60 -9.69 -15.50
C THR A 44 -20.28 -8.41 -16.27
N ALA A 45 -20.60 -7.24 -15.70
CA ALA A 45 -20.26 -5.96 -16.30
C ALA A 45 -18.74 -5.75 -16.40
N MET A 46 -17.97 -6.22 -15.42
CA MET A 46 -16.51 -6.18 -15.45
C MET A 46 -15.93 -7.12 -16.50
N LYS A 47 -16.46 -8.36 -16.60
CA LYS A 47 -16.07 -9.37 -17.61
C LYS A 47 -16.21 -8.89 -19.05
N GLU A 48 -17.27 -8.14 -19.33
CA GLU A 48 -17.52 -7.60 -20.66
C GLU A 48 -16.53 -6.50 -21.05
N LEU A 49 -15.91 -5.86 -20.06
CA LEU A 49 -14.97 -4.75 -20.25
C LEU A 49 -13.50 -5.19 -20.17
N ASP A 50 -13.16 -6.16 -19.32
CA ASP A 50 -11.81 -6.71 -19.14
C ASP A 50 -11.82 -8.20 -18.70
N LEU A 51 -10.89 -9.00 -19.23
CA LEU A 51 -10.84 -10.46 -19.03
C LEU A 51 -9.99 -10.91 -17.82
N GLU A 52 -9.19 -10.02 -17.23
CA GLU A 52 -8.31 -10.33 -16.10
C GLU A 52 -9.06 -10.28 -14.76
N ILE A 53 -9.86 -11.32 -14.51
CA ILE A 53 -10.53 -11.47 -13.22
C ILE A 53 -9.60 -12.19 -12.25
N ALA A 54 -9.33 -11.59 -11.10
CA ALA A 54 -8.56 -12.24 -10.05
C ALA A 54 -9.31 -13.46 -9.46
N ALA A 55 -8.53 -14.48 -9.06
CA ALA A 55 -9.07 -15.71 -8.44
C ALA A 55 -9.93 -15.43 -7.20
N GLU A 56 -9.62 -14.37 -6.46
CA GLU A 56 -10.34 -13.94 -5.26
C GLU A 56 -11.80 -13.59 -5.54
N PHE A 57 -12.10 -12.94 -6.67
CA PHE A 57 -13.47 -12.61 -7.05
C PHE A 57 -14.30 -13.85 -7.38
N ILE A 58 -13.69 -14.83 -8.06
CA ILE A 58 -14.34 -16.10 -8.38
C ILE A 58 -14.59 -16.91 -7.11
N TYR A 59 -13.62 -16.95 -6.20
CA TYR A 59 -13.78 -17.56 -4.88
C TYR A 59 -14.97 -16.94 -4.13
N MET A 60 -15.04 -15.61 -4.08
CA MET A 60 -16.13 -14.92 -3.39
C MET A 60 -17.50 -15.15 -4.06
N ALA A 61 -17.57 -15.20 -5.40
CA ALA A 61 -18.80 -15.55 -6.10
C ALA A 61 -19.29 -16.94 -5.72
N SER A 62 -18.39 -17.93 -5.74
CA SER A 62 -18.68 -19.32 -5.36
C SER A 62 -19.17 -19.41 -3.90
N MET A 63 -18.50 -18.71 -2.99
CA MET A 63 -18.85 -18.66 -1.58
C MET A 63 -20.25 -18.06 -1.37
N LEU A 64 -20.56 -16.93 -2.00
CA LEU A 64 -21.89 -16.30 -1.91
C LEU A 64 -23.00 -17.21 -2.45
N ILE A 65 -22.76 -17.89 -3.58
CA ILE A 65 -23.72 -18.85 -4.16
C ILE A 65 -23.93 -20.03 -3.21
N SER A 66 -22.87 -20.56 -2.60
CA SER A 66 -22.94 -21.65 -1.62
C SER A 66 -23.76 -21.26 -0.40
N ILE A 67 -23.53 -20.06 0.16
CA ILE A 67 -24.31 -19.52 1.28
C ILE A 67 -25.78 -19.35 0.87
N LYS A 68 -26.05 -18.76 -0.31
CA LYS A 68 -27.41 -18.59 -0.84
C LYS A 68 -28.12 -19.94 -0.98
N ALA A 69 -27.45 -20.97 -1.50
CA ALA A 69 -28.02 -22.30 -1.65
C ALA A 69 -28.35 -22.94 -0.29
N LYS A 70 -27.41 -22.92 0.66
CA LYS A 70 -27.61 -23.47 2.02
C LYS A 70 -28.76 -22.80 2.76
N MET A 71 -28.94 -21.49 2.60
CA MET A 71 -30.03 -20.75 3.24
C MET A 71 -31.41 -21.01 2.62
N LEU A 72 -31.46 -21.39 1.34
CA LEU A 72 -32.72 -21.63 0.63
C LEU A 72 -33.17 -23.10 0.67
N LEU A 73 -32.23 -24.02 0.85
CA LEU A 73 -32.50 -25.45 0.93
C LEU A 73 -32.97 -25.84 2.34
N PRO A 74 -34.03 -26.66 2.48
CA PRO A 74 -34.41 -27.20 3.78
C PRO A 74 -33.37 -28.19 4.28
N SER A 75 -32.94 -28.05 5.54
CA SER A 75 -32.05 -29.01 6.21
C SER A 75 -32.79 -30.32 6.46
N THR A 76 -32.19 -31.45 6.05
CA THR A 76 -32.71 -32.79 6.31
C THR A 76 -32.62 -33.11 7.80
N GLU A 77 -33.63 -33.77 8.38
CA GLU A 77 -33.71 -34.05 9.84
C GLU A 77 -32.49 -34.81 10.42
N VAL A 78 -31.73 -35.51 9.58
CA VAL A 78 -30.49 -36.23 9.95
C VAL A 78 -29.36 -35.26 10.31
N ASP A 79 -29.37 -34.06 9.76
CA ASP A 79 -28.38 -33.01 10.02
C ASP A 79 -28.74 -32.16 11.25
N ALA A 80 -29.99 -32.20 11.72
CA ALA A 80 -30.50 -31.30 12.75
C ALA A 80 -30.01 -31.63 14.19
N SER A 81 -29.48 -32.83 14.44
CA SER A 81 -28.95 -33.22 15.76
C SER A 81 -27.47 -32.92 15.97
N GLU A 82 -26.71 -32.67 14.89
CA GLU A 82 -25.26 -32.35 14.95
C GLU A 82 -24.93 -30.96 14.38
N ILE A 83 -25.76 -30.40 13.49
CA ILE A 83 -25.63 -29.02 13.00
C ILE A 83 -26.35 -28.08 13.97
N GLU A 84 -25.70 -27.87 15.11
CA GLU A 84 -26.02 -26.84 16.08
C GLU A 84 -25.98 -25.45 15.40
N ASP A 85 -27.14 -24.82 15.17
CA ASP A 85 -27.42 -23.37 14.98
C ASP A 85 -26.39 -22.47 14.26
N TYR A 86 -25.49 -23.01 13.45
CA TYR A 86 -24.43 -22.24 12.82
C TYR A 86 -24.97 -21.54 11.58
N ASP A 87 -25.15 -20.22 11.68
CA ASP A 87 -25.54 -19.41 10.53
C ASP A 87 -24.45 -19.52 9.45
N PRO A 88 -24.77 -20.00 8.23
CA PRO A 88 -23.80 -20.16 7.14
C PRO A 88 -23.15 -18.82 6.71
N ARG A 89 -23.69 -17.68 7.16
CA ARG A 89 -23.15 -16.34 6.91
C ARG A 89 -22.03 -15.95 7.88
N THR A 90 -21.86 -16.65 9.00
CA THR A 90 -20.96 -16.25 10.10
C THR A 90 -19.54 -15.98 9.61
N GLU A 91 -18.96 -16.91 8.84
CA GLU A 91 -17.61 -16.77 8.27
C GLU A 91 -17.46 -15.50 7.40
N LEU A 92 -18.48 -15.18 6.59
CA LEU A 92 -18.45 -14.00 5.73
C LEU A 92 -18.51 -12.71 6.57
N VAL A 93 -19.37 -12.69 7.59
CA VAL A 93 -19.54 -11.53 8.47
C VAL A 93 -18.25 -11.23 9.23
N GLU A 94 -17.59 -12.26 9.78
CA GLU A 94 -16.32 -12.10 10.50
C GLU A 94 -15.25 -11.48 9.61
N ARG A 95 -15.06 -12.01 8.39
CA ARG A 95 -14.09 -11.46 7.42
C ARG A 95 -14.39 -10.02 7.03
N LEU A 96 -15.67 -9.67 6.86
CA LEU A 96 -16.06 -8.29 6.55
C LEU A 96 -15.75 -7.33 7.70
N LEU A 97 -15.97 -7.76 8.94
CA LEU A 97 -15.66 -6.97 10.14
C LEU A 97 -14.15 -6.80 10.33
N GLU A 98 -13.37 -7.85 10.10
CA GLU A 98 -11.91 -7.79 10.17
C GLU A 98 -11.35 -6.84 9.10
N TYR A 99 -11.77 -7.02 7.84
CA TYR A 99 -11.32 -6.15 6.75
C TYR A 99 -11.73 -4.69 6.98
N LYS A 100 -12.95 -4.43 7.48
CA LYS A 100 -13.39 -3.07 7.84
C LYS A 100 -12.47 -2.43 8.87
N GLN A 101 -12.12 -3.15 9.94
CA GLN A 101 -11.22 -2.63 10.98
C GLN A 101 -9.83 -2.31 10.41
N MET A 102 -9.28 -3.20 9.58
CA MET A 102 -7.99 -2.96 8.94
C MET A 102 -8.03 -1.77 7.98
N LYS A 103 -9.13 -1.61 7.24
CA LYS A 103 -9.35 -0.47 6.33
C LYS A 103 -9.46 0.86 7.09
N GLU A 104 -10.11 0.86 8.25
CA GLU A 104 -10.18 2.06 9.11
C GLU A 104 -8.79 2.39 9.70
N ALA A 105 -8.05 1.38 10.15
CA ALA A 105 -6.69 1.56 10.66
C ALA A 105 -5.74 2.09 9.58
N SER A 106 -5.81 1.56 8.35
CA SER A 106 -4.98 2.04 7.24
C SER A 106 -5.29 3.50 6.88
N PHE A 107 -6.55 3.91 6.96
CA PHE A 107 -6.94 5.31 6.75
C PHE A 107 -6.35 6.24 7.82
N GLN A 108 -6.38 5.81 9.09
CA GLN A 108 -5.76 6.57 10.18
C GLN A 108 -4.23 6.68 10.02
N MET A 109 -3.58 5.58 9.61
CA MET A 109 -2.14 5.58 9.32
C MET A 109 -1.79 6.51 8.16
N ARG A 110 -2.60 6.51 7.10
CA ARG A 110 -2.41 7.41 5.95
C ARG A 110 -2.51 8.88 6.35
N PHE A 111 -3.46 9.22 7.22
CA PHE A 111 -3.57 10.58 7.76
C PHE A 111 -2.31 10.97 8.56
N GLN A 112 -1.80 10.07 9.41
CA GLN A 112 -0.55 10.32 10.16
C GLN A 112 0.67 10.45 9.23
N GLU A 113 0.71 9.67 8.15
CA GLU A 113 1.75 9.75 7.13
C GLU A 113 1.75 11.12 6.44
N GLU A 114 0.57 11.62 6.06
CA GLU A 114 0.42 12.96 5.46
C GLU A 114 0.90 14.05 6.41
N GLU A 115 0.49 14.01 7.68
CA GLU A 115 0.98 14.95 8.70
C GLU A 115 2.50 14.87 8.86
N ARG A 116 3.07 13.65 8.91
CA ARG A 116 4.52 13.45 9.02
C ARG A 116 5.26 13.91 7.77
N ARG A 117 4.67 13.80 6.58
CA ARG A 117 5.27 14.21 5.30
C ARG A 117 5.60 15.71 5.27
N HIS A 118 4.88 16.52 6.04
CA HIS A 118 5.16 17.95 6.20
C HIS A 118 6.32 18.26 7.16
N LEU A 119 6.83 17.27 7.89
CA LEU A 119 7.96 17.40 8.80
C LEU A 119 9.26 16.98 8.11
N PHE A 120 10.21 17.90 8.00
CA PHE A 120 11.54 17.61 7.48
C PHE A 120 12.51 17.28 8.62
N GLU A 121 13.09 16.09 8.58
CA GLU A 121 14.16 15.73 9.50
C GLU A 121 15.38 16.63 9.26
N ARG A 122 15.87 17.27 10.32
CA ARG A 122 17.16 17.94 10.28
C ARG A 122 18.21 16.85 10.15
N ARG A 123 18.72 16.64 8.93
CA ARG A 123 19.87 15.76 8.69
C ARG A 123 20.97 16.17 9.67
N GLN A 124 21.28 15.30 10.63
CA GLN A 124 22.58 15.39 11.27
C GLN A 124 23.56 15.15 10.15
N PHE A 125 24.37 16.16 9.84
CA PHE A 125 25.60 15.89 9.13
C PHE A 125 26.40 15.01 10.09
N ASP A 126 26.31 13.70 9.93
CA ASP A 126 27.33 12.80 10.43
C ASP A 126 28.64 13.45 10.04
N THR A 127 29.44 13.77 11.06
CA THR A 127 30.68 14.55 10.93
C THR A 127 31.38 14.13 9.65
N LEU A 128 31.45 15.06 8.68
CA LEU A 128 32.34 14.91 7.54
C LEU A 128 33.66 14.34 8.07
N PRO A 129 34.26 13.32 7.45
CA PRO A 129 35.53 12.79 7.94
C PRO A 129 36.53 13.94 7.87
N THR A 130 36.76 14.61 9.00
CA THR A 130 37.68 15.75 9.11
C THR A 130 39.11 15.29 8.85
N VAL A 131 39.36 13.99 8.97
CA VAL A 131 40.63 13.34 8.68
C VAL A 131 41.06 13.48 7.22
N ASP A 132 40.14 13.44 6.26
CA ASP A 132 40.49 13.45 4.83
C ASP A 132 40.77 14.85 4.26
N ILE A 133 40.12 15.87 4.81
CA ILE A 133 40.22 17.25 4.30
C ILE A 133 41.52 17.88 4.81
N VAL A 134 41.88 17.63 6.07
CA VAL A 134 43.12 18.17 6.65
C VAL A 134 44.35 17.57 5.96
N GLU A 135 44.38 16.26 5.71
CA GLU A 135 45.47 15.63 4.94
C GLU A 135 45.57 16.15 3.51
N ARG A 136 44.43 16.26 2.79
CA ARG A 136 44.42 16.80 1.42
C ARG A 136 44.84 18.27 1.35
N VAL A 137 44.53 19.08 2.36
CA VAL A 137 44.96 20.48 2.46
C VAL A 137 46.45 20.56 2.81
N PHE A 138 46.96 19.71 3.71
CA PHE A 138 48.37 19.66 4.07
C PHE A 138 49.27 19.21 2.90
N GLU A 139 48.83 18.19 2.16
CA GLU A 139 49.43 17.72 0.89
C GLU A 139 49.48 18.83 -0.17
N ARG A 140 48.38 19.57 -0.35
CA ARG A 140 48.32 20.73 -1.27
C ARG A 140 49.31 21.81 -0.86
N ASN A 141 49.33 22.20 0.41
CA ASN A 141 50.21 23.25 0.92
C ASN A 141 51.70 22.86 0.84
N ARG A 142 52.02 21.56 1.00
CA ARG A 142 53.39 21.03 0.82
C ARG A 142 53.86 21.09 -0.65
N LYS A 143 52.95 20.86 -1.62
CA LYS A 143 53.23 21.00 -3.06
C LYS A 143 53.37 22.47 -3.49
N VAL A 144 52.61 23.38 -2.88
CA VAL A 144 52.71 24.83 -3.14
C VAL A 144 54.06 25.39 -2.65
N LYS A 145 54.52 24.97 -1.46
CA LYS A 145 55.82 25.41 -0.92
C LYS A 145 57.00 24.98 -1.81
N LYS A 146 57.03 23.72 -2.25
CA LYS A 146 58.05 23.21 -3.18
C LYS A 146 58.07 23.94 -4.53
N LYS A 147 56.90 24.35 -5.05
CA LYS A 147 56.80 25.14 -6.30
C LYS A 147 57.29 26.58 -6.12
N ASN A 148 57.06 27.18 -4.96
CA ASN A 148 57.53 28.55 -4.68
C ASN A 148 59.04 28.59 -4.44
N ASP A 149 59.61 27.57 -3.77
CA ASP A 149 61.06 27.45 -3.55
C ASP A 149 61.80 27.25 -4.91
N THR A 150 61.24 26.42 -5.82
CA THR A 150 61.79 26.25 -7.18
C THR A 150 61.59 27.48 -8.08
N TYR A 151 60.62 28.36 -7.79
CA TYR A 151 60.42 29.60 -8.55
C TYR A 151 61.40 30.70 -8.10
N CYS A 152 61.74 30.77 -6.82
CA CYS A 152 62.75 31.71 -6.29
C CYS A 152 64.19 31.35 -6.72
N GLU A 153 64.53 30.06 -6.79
CA GLU A 153 65.84 29.61 -7.29
C GLU A 153 66.01 29.92 -8.79
N LYS A 154 64.94 29.78 -9.59
CA LYS A 154 64.97 30.08 -11.03
C LYS A 154 64.98 31.59 -11.35
N ASN A 155 64.35 32.41 -10.51
CA ASN A 155 64.21 33.85 -10.76
C ASN A 155 65.20 34.74 -9.99
N SER A 156 66.14 34.17 -9.21
CA SER A 156 67.25 34.93 -8.61
C SER A 156 68.61 34.75 -9.29
N CYS A 157 68.72 33.92 -10.34
CA CYS A 157 69.96 33.76 -11.10
C CYS A 157 70.07 34.60 -12.40
N ASP A 158 69.02 35.34 -12.79
CA ASP A 158 68.96 35.98 -14.12
C ASP A 158 69.04 37.52 -14.10
N SER A 159 69.82 38.10 -13.17
CA SER A 159 70.08 39.55 -13.12
C SER A 159 71.57 39.94 -13.04
N ARG A 160 72.48 39.07 -13.50
CA ARG A 160 73.90 39.43 -13.76
C ARG A 160 74.39 38.91 -15.11
N ARG A 161 73.70 39.28 -16.20
CA ARG A 161 74.24 39.12 -17.56
C ARG A 161 73.57 40.05 -18.56
N THR A 162 73.91 41.34 -18.50
CA THR A 162 74.02 42.25 -19.67
C THR A 162 74.49 43.62 -19.18
N MET A 163 75.73 43.93 -19.59
CA MET A 163 76.46 45.22 -19.62
C MET A 163 76.47 46.11 -18.37
#